data_AF-A0A8B9C4X8-F1
#
_entry.id   AF-A0A8B9C4X8-F1
#
_cell.length_a   1.000
_cell.length_b   1.000
_cell.length_c   1.000
_cell.angle_alpha   90.00
_cell.angle_beta   90.00
_cell.angle_gamma   90.00
#
_symmetry.space_group_name_H-M   'P 1'
#
loop_
_entity.id
_entity.type
_entity.pdbx_description
1 polymer ?
#
loop_
_entity_poly.entity_id
_entity_poly.type
_entity_poly.pdbx_seq_one_letter_code
_entity_poly.pdbx_strand_id
1 'polypeptide(L)'
;CAVLSPDGPPGCPTPTPLELSRPTARSKEAALSAAPLATRWDLGRCRGTEDKRTQGLPRASRPRAQPLRPHPRPADKVLKELIEPYELRAAKLREFLADVKPSVLYDIVPLADPYGPAVTDPELRCIVVSEETRKGGEAVNKKRLENGLAALELFEIQLIKDPEHGQNEEEKISSSSLRQRLLGTLLRPPREAPTLPSRPYVIGLTGGTGSGKTSIARLLGQLGAFLIDADKLGHAVYLPGGPAYERVVAAFGAEILNEDGTINRKVLGAKVFGNQRLKSLTDIVWPEIARLVRKEIREADAQGKAVCVLDAAVLLEAGWQEMVHEVWTAVIPEEEAVKRIMDRDGLSEEAARSRLRSQMSNSQRVEQSQVVLCTLWEPDVTRKQVEKAWDLLQQRMSHAPAAGSPSS
;
A
#
# COMPACT_ATOMS: atom_id res chain seq x y z
N CYS A 1 -15.92 -16.75 -11.86
CA CYS A 1 -16.99 -17.74 -12.09
C CYS A 1 -17.63 -17.47 -13.43
N ALA A 2 -17.97 -18.54 -14.14
CA ALA A 2 -18.32 -18.58 -15.54
C ALA A 2 -19.74 -19.14 -15.71
N VAL A 3 -20.63 -18.45 -16.43
CA VAL A 3 -22.01 -18.89 -16.66
C VAL A 3 -22.02 -20.10 -17.61
N LEU A 4 -22.81 -21.12 -17.29
CA LEU A 4 -23.23 -22.20 -18.19
C LEU A 4 -24.65 -21.87 -18.65
N SER A 5 -24.89 -21.74 -19.96
CA SER A 5 -26.26 -21.72 -20.50
C SER A 5 -26.77 -23.16 -20.63
N PRO A 6 -27.98 -23.47 -20.15
CA PRO A 6 -28.62 -24.76 -20.41
C PRO A 6 -29.51 -24.63 -21.65
N ASP A 7 -28.92 -24.64 -22.84
CA ASP A 7 -29.69 -24.84 -24.07
C ASP A 7 -29.39 -26.23 -24.64
N GLY A 8 -30.10 -27.22 -24.10
CA GLY A 8 -30.27 -28.55 -24.70
C GLY A 8 -31.77 -28.82 -24.87
N PRO A 9 -32.21 -29.46 -25.98
CA PRO A 9 -33.62 -29.68 -26.27
C PRO A 9 -34.30 -30.54 -25.19
N PRO A 10 -35.63 -30.40 -25.00
CA PRO A 10 -36.33 -31.04 -23.89
C PRO A 10 -36.34 -32.56 -24.05
N GLY A 11 -35.66 -33.27 -23.15
CA GLY A 11 -35.75 -34.73 -23.01
C GLY A 11 -34.41 -35.45 -22.81
N CYS A 12 -33.78 -35.34 -21.64
CA CYS A 12 -32.85 -36.34 -21.07
C CYS A 12 -32.52 -36.04 -19.59
N PRO A 13 -32.13 -37.05 -18.79
CA PRO A 13 -32.24 -37.03 -17.33
C PRO A 13 -31.19 -36.14 -16.64
N THR A 14 -31.55 -35.68 -15.45
CA THR A 14 -30.75 -34.83 -14.55
C THR A 14 -29.31 -35.33 -14.36
N PRO A 15 -28.28 -34.46 -14.46
CA PRO A 15 -26.90 -34.85 -14.21
C PRO A 15 -26.61 -34.97 -12.71
N THR A 16 -26.02 -36.11 -12.33
CA THR A 16 -25.44 -36.39 -11.01
C THR A 16 -24.15 -35.55 -10.82
N PRO A 17 -23.75 -35.18 -9.57
CA PRO A 17 -22.59 -34.33 -9.36
C PRO A 17 -21.28 -35.05 -9.75
N LEU A 18 -20.49 -34.45 -10.64
CA LEU A 18 -19.14 -34.89 -10.99
C LEU A 18 -18.14 -34.50 -9.90
N GLU A 19 -17.42 -35.48 -9.35
CA GLU A 19 -16.25 -35.27 -8.50
C GLU A 19 -15.18 -34.46 -9.25
N LEU A 20 -14.84 -33.28 -8.72
CA LEU A 20 -13.75 -32.45 -9.21
C LEU A 20 -12.40 -33.06 -8.80
N SER A 21 -11.62 -33.51 -9.78
CA SER A 21 -10.21 -33.90 -9.61
C SER A 21 -9.35 -32.74 -9.08
N ARG A 22 -8.45 -33.04 -8.13
CA ARG A 22 -7.65 -32.07 -7.36
C ARG A 22 -6.82 -31.11 -8.25
N PRO A 23 -6.78 -29.80 -7.95
CA PRO A 23 -6.00 -28.81 -8.72
C PRO A 23 -4.49 -28.93 -8.48
N THR A 24 -3.71 -28.54 -9.51
CA THR A 24 -2.24 -28.50 -9.49
C THR A 24 -1.72 -27.37 -8.59
N ALA A 25 -0.48 -27.46 -8.11
CA ALA A 25 0.10 -26.44 -7.20
C ALA A 25 0.06 -25.01 -7.78
N ARG A 26 0.27 -24.87 -9.10
CA ARG A 26 0.24 -23.59 -9.82
C ARG A 26 -1.15 -22.95 -9.87
N SER A 27 -2.19 -23.78 -9.96
CA SER A 27 -3.59 -23.30 -9.96
C SER A 27 -4.08 -22.94 -8.55
N LYS A 28 -3.48 -23.50 -7.49
CA LYS A 28 -3.71 -23.05 -6.10
C LYS A 28 -3.13 -21.67 -5.82
N GLU A 29 -1.90 -21.38 -6.27
CA GLU A 29 -1.30 -20.04 -6.14
C GLU A 29 -2.07 -18.97 -6.92
N ALA A 30 -2.50 -19.28 -8.15
CA ALA A 30 -3.33 -18.37 -8.94
C ALA A 30 -4.69 -18.11 -8.27
N ALA A 31 -5.32 -19.15 -7.70
CA ALA A 31 -6.57 -19.02 -6.95
C ALA A 31 -6.41 -18.19 -5.66
N LEU A 32 -5.29 -18.34 -4.94
CA LEU A 32 -4.98 -17.54 -3.74
C LEU A 32 -4.66 -16.07 -4.10
N SER A 33 -3.98 -15.82 -5.23
CA SER A 33 -3.78 -14.47 -5.74
C SER A 33 -5.04 -13.85 -6.34
N ALA A 34 -6.01 -14.66 -6.77
CA ALA A 34 -7.32 -14.24 -7.26
C ALA A 34 -8.38 -14.17 -6.14
N ALA A 35 -8.12 -14.73 -4.96
CA ALA A 35 -9.06 -14.68 -3.84
C ALA A 35 -9.39 -13.26 -3.29
N PRO A 36 -8.51 -12.23 -3.39
CA PRO A 36 -8.92 -10.85 -3.12
C PRO A 36 -10.05 -10.34 -4.03
N LEU A 37 -10.30 -11.05 -5.14
CA LEU A 37 -11.33 -10.70 -6.08
C LEU A 37 -12.71 -11.10 -5.50
N ALA A 38 -12.87 -12.19 -4.76
CA ALA A 38 -14.17 -12.86 -4.55
C ALA A 38 -15.31 -12.08 -3.84
N THR A 39 -15.12 -10.86 -3.33
CA THR A 39 -16.17 -10.15 -2.57
C THR A 39 -17.22 -9.37 -3.37
N ARG A 40 -17.13 -9.28 -4.72
CA ARG A 40 -18.25 -8.89 -5.63
C ARG A 40 -17.74 -8.83 -7.07
N TRP A 41 -18.22 -9.75 -7.92
CA TRP A 41 -18.08 -9.66 -9.38
C TRP A 41 -19.44 -9.90 -10.02
N ASP A 42 -19.76 -9.10 -11.01
CA ASP A 42 -20.79 -9.41 -11.98
C ASP A 42 -20.18 -9.25 -13.37
N LEU A 43 -20.27 -10.29 -14.20
CA LEU A 43 -19.73 -10.31 -15.56
C LEU A 43 -20.90 -10.27 -16.56
N GLY A 44 -20.95 -9.20 -17.36
CA GLY A 44 -21.92 -9.03 -18.42
C GLY A 44 -21.44 -9.59 -19.76
N ARG A 45 -22.16 -10.62 -20.25
CA ARG A 45 -22.75 -10.76 -21.61
C ARG A 45 -21.95 -11.28 -22.83
N CYS A 46 -22.59 -12.23 -23.51
CA CYS A 46 -22.35 -12.72 -24.89
C CYS A 46 -23.18 -11.93 -25.92
N ARG A 47 -22.61 -11.58 -27.09
CA ARG A 47 -23.39 -11.25 -28.30
C ARG A 47 -23.23 -12.36 -29.34
N GLY A 48 -24.37 -12.87 -29.81
CA GLY A 48 -24.45 -13.70 -31.01
C GLY A 48 -24.10 -12.86 -32.24
N THR A 49 -23.31 -13.45 -33.12
CA THR A 49 -22.90 -12.89 -34.41
C THR A 49 -24.07 -12.93 -35.40
N GLU A 50 -24.47 -11.78 -35.94
CA GLU A 50 -25.06 -11.70 -37.27
C GLU A 50 -24.11 -10.94 -38.20
N ASP A 51 -23.68 -11.67 -39.22
CA ASP A 51 -22.84 -11.26 -40.33
C ASP A 51 -23.59 -10.25 -41.22
N LYS A 52 -23.14 -8.99 -41.25
CA LYS A 52 -23.49 -8.04 -42.30
C LYS A 52 -22.24 -7.32 -42.79
N ARG A 53 -21.81 -7.73 -43.98
CA ARG A 53 -20.88 -7.02 -44.87
C ARG A 53 -21.31 -5.55 -45.00
N THR A 54 -20.38 -4.63 -44.78
CA THR A 54 -20.45 -3.30 -45.40
C THR A 54 -19.06 -2.73 -45.66
N GLN A 55 -19.03 -1.96 -46.74
CA GLN A 55 -17.91 -1.48 -47.53
C GLN A 55 -17.05 -0.43 -46.80
N GLY A 56 -15.83 -0.25 -47.33
CA GLY A 56 -14.74 0.46 -46.68
C GLY A 56 -14.88 1.97 -46.54
N LEU A 57 -14.08 2.49 -45.59
CA LEU A 57 -13.77 3.89 -45.34
C LEU A 57 -12.30 3.98 -44.83
N PRO A 58 -11.62 5.13 -45.02
CA PRO A 58 -10.16 5.20 -45.03
C PRO A 58 -9.51 5.09 -43.66
N ARG A 59 -8.27 4.58 -43.64
CA ARG A 59 -7.41 4.45 -42.46
C ARG A 59 -7.14 5.83 -41.82
N ALA A 60 -7.93 6.17 -40.81
CA ALA A 60 -7.58 7.23 -39.87
C ALA A 60 -6.40 6.76 -39.01
N SER A 61 -5.34 7.55 -38.99
CA SER A 61 -4.17 7.40 -38.13
C SER A 61 -4.57 7.19 -36.67
N ARG A 62 -4.15 6.04 -36.08
CA ARG A 62 -4.37 5.73 -34.67
C ARG A 62 -3.79 6.87 -33.80
N PRO A 63 -4.58 7.49 -32.91
CA PRO A 63 -4.02 8.41 -31.94
C PRO A 63 -3.05 7.64 -31.04
N ARG A 64 -1.87 8.22 -30.79
CA ARG A 64 -0.91 7.70 -29.81
C ARG A 64 -1.67 7.41 -28.51
N ALA A 65 -1.56 6.17 -28.02
CA ALA A 65 -2.12 5.76 -26.74
C ALA A 65 -1.59 6.71 -25.66
N GLN A 66 -2.45 7.59 -25.16
CA GLN A 66 -2.17 8.29 -23.90
C GLN A 66 -2.05 7.21 -22.83
N PRO A 67 -1.06 7.28 -21.92
CA PRO A 67 -1.00 6.35 -20.81
C PRO A 67 -2.32 6.43 -20.05
N LEU A 68 -3.03 5.30 -19.99
CA LEU A 68 -4.27 5.17 -19.23
C LEU A 68 -3.99 5.63 -17.80
N ARG A 69 -4.74 6.64 -17.32
CA ARG A 69 -4.64 7.03 -15.92
C ARG A 69 -5.08 5.81 -15.09
N PRO A 70 -4.28 5.39 -14.09
CA PRO A 70 -4.62 4.23 -13.28
C PRO A 70 -5.96 4.47 -12.57
N HIS A 71 -6.78 3.41 -12.50
CA HIS A 71 -8.06 3.51 -11.80
C HIS A 71 -7.87 3.78 -10.30
N PRO A 72 -8.69 4.65 -9.68
CA PRO A 72 -8.56 4.98 -8.28
C PRO A 72 -8.83 3.77 -7.40
N ARG A 73 -8.10 3.68 -6.28
CA ARG A 73 -8.29 2.63 -5.26
C ARG A 73 -9.50 2.96 -4.37
N PRO A 74 -10.24 1.95 -3.88
CA PRO A 74 -11.36 2.18 -2.96
C PRO A 74 -10.91 2.94 -1.71
N ALA A 75 -11.58 4.06 -1.41
CA ALA A 75 -11.16 4.98 -0.34
C ALA A 75 -11.45 4.47 1.07
N ASP A 76 -12.45 3.59 1.21
CA ASP A 76 -13.01 3.05 2.46
C ASP A 76 -12.24 1.83 2.99
N LYS A 77 -11.29 1.28 2.22
CA LYS A 77 -10.61 0.04 2.59
C LYS A 77 -9.39 0.29 3.48
N VAL A 78 -9.31 -0.47 4.56
CA VAL A 78 -8.11 -0.55 5.40
C VAL A 78 -6.96 -1.12 4.57
N LEU A 79 -5.79 -0.47 4.67
CA LEU A 79 -4.60 -0.75 3.85
C LEU A 79 -4.87 -0.66 2.34
N LYS A 80 -5.70 0.29 1.89
CA LYS A 80 -5.98 0.49 0.46
C LYS A 80 -4.71 0.65 -0.38
N GLU A 81 -3.63 1.14 0.20
CA GLU A 81 -2.32 1.31 -0.44
C GLU A 81 -1.68 -0.01 -0.88
N LEU A 82 -2.06 -1.12 -0.25
CA LEU A 82 -1.62 -2.48 -0.58
C LEU A 82 -2.58 -3.19 -1.55
N ILE A 83 -3.64 -2.52 -2.01
CA ILE A 83 -4.48 -3.05 -3.09
C ILE A 83 -3.71 -2.96 -4.40
N GLU A 84 -3.60 -4.09 -5.09
CA GLU A 84 -3.01 -4.15 -6.42
C GLU A 84 -3.76 -3.23 -7.41
N PRO A 85 -3.03 -2.56 -8.33
CA PRO A 85 -3.61 -1.81 -9.43
C PRO A 85 -4.70 -2.59 -10.17
N TYR A 86 -5.74 -1.89 -10.60
CA TYR A 86 -6.88 -2.51 -11.27
C TYR A 86 -6.46 -3.33 -12.49
N GLU A 87 -5.51 -2.82 -13.27
CA GLU A 87 -5.03 -3.42 -14.50
C GLU A 87 -4.37 -4.78 -14.23
N LEU A 88 -3.59 -4.89 -13.15
CA LEU A 88 -2.97 -6.15 -12.71
C LEU A 88 -4.01 -7.13 -12.18
N ARG A 89 -4.96 -6.66 -11.36
CA ARG A 89 -6.06 -7.50 -10.86
C ARG A 89 -6.93 -8.03 -12.00
N ALA A 90 -7.23 -7.19 -12.99
CA ALA A 90 -7.98 -7.57 -14.17
C ALA A 90 -7.19 -8.58 -15.01
N ALA A 91 -5.89 -8.40 -15.22
CA ALA A 91 -5.05 -9.37 -15.93
C ALA A 91 -5.05 -10.75 -15.24
N LYS A 92 -4.82 -10.80 -13.92
CA LYS A 92 -4.88 -12.04 -13.14
C LYS A 92 -6.24 -12.73 -13.22
N LEU A 93 -7.33 -11.96 -13.22
CA LEU A 93 -8.67 -12.52 -13.42
C LEU A 93 -8.84 -13.12 -14.81
N ARG A 94 -8.32 -12.48 -15.86
CA ARG A 94 -8.38 -13.03 -17.23
C ARG A 94 -7.64 -14.36 -17.33
N GLU A 95 -6.45 -14.43 -16.74
CA GLU A 95 -5.66 -15.67 -16.68
C GLU A 95 -6.44 -16.78 -15.95
N PHE A 96 -6.99 -16.48 -14.78
CA PHE A 96 -7.81 -17.43 -14.03
C PHE A 96 -9.06 -17.90 -14.81
N LEU A 97 -9.78 -16.99 -15.47
CA LEU A 97 -10.96 -17.35 -16.26
C LEU A 97 -10.60 -18.20 -17.48
N ALA A 98 -9.47 -17.90 -18.13
CA ALA A 98 -8.94 -18.69 -19.24
C ALA A 98 -8.58 -20.10 -18.79
N ASP A 99 -7.95 -20.26 -17.63
CA ASP A 99 -7.57 -21.56 -17.08
C ASP A 99 -8.77 -22.41 -16.67
N VAL A 100 -9.79 -21.79 -16.03
CA VAL A 100 -10.94 -22.51 -15.50
C VAL A 100 -11.95 -22.87 -16.59
N LYS A 101 -12.24 -21.93 -17.51
CA LYS A 101 -13.20 -22.16 -18.60
C LYS A 101 -12.93 -21.20 -19.77
N PRO A 102 -12.07 -21.60 -20.73
CA PRO A 102 -11.68 -20.76 -21.87
C PRO A 102 -12.86 -20.30 -22.74
N SER A 103 -13.97 -21.05 -22.74
CA SER A 103 -15.15 -20.77 -23.56
C SER A 103 -16.03 -19.64 -23.01
N VAL A 104 -15.71 -19.10 -21.83
CA VAL A 104 -16.51 -18.03 -21.23
C VAL A 104 -16.12 -16.69 -21.80
N LEU A 105 -17.10 -16.02 -22.37
CA LEU A 105 -17.01 -14.62 -22.71
C LEU A 105 -17.21 -13.79 -21.45
N TYR A 106 -16.34 -12.80 -21.27
CA TYR A 106 -16.36 -11.92 -20.11
C TYR A 106 -16.05 -10.50 -20.53
N ASP A 107 -16.70 -9.55 -19.86
CA ASP A 107 -16.33 -8.14 -19.85
C ASP A 107 -15.97 -7.73 -18.42
N ILE A 108 -14.78 -7.17 -18.25
CA ILE A 108 -14.25 -6.79 -16.94
C ILE A 108 -14.32 -5.27 -16.84
N VAL A 109 -15.20 -4.78 -15.97
CA VAL A 109 -15.43 -3.35 -15.77
C VAL A 109 -14.98 -2.91 -14.38
N PRO A 110 -14.42 -1.70 -14.23
CA PRO A 110 -14.12 -1.12 -12.92
C PRO A 110 -15.43 -0.66 -12.25
N LEU A 111 -15.59 -0.96 -10.96
CA LEU A 111 -16.69 -0.45 -10.16
C LEU A 111 -16.31 0.90 -9.55
N ALA A 112 -17.04 1.95 -9.93
CA ALA A 112 -16.91 3.30 -9.36
C ALA A 112 -17.94 3.57 -8.26
N ASP A 113 -19.00 2.77 -8.19
CA ASP A 113 -20.09 2.90 -7.24
C ASP A 113 -20.53 1.51 -6.72
N PRO A 114 -21.34 1.44 -5.65
CA PRO A 114 -21.75 0.17 -5.03
C PRO A 114 -22.63 -0.74 -5.89
N TYR A 115 -23.21 -0.24 -6.99
CA TYR A 115 -24.14 -0.95 -7.87
C TYR A 115 -23.50 -1.29 -9.22
N GLY A 116 -22.74 -0.37 -9.81
CA GLY A 116 -22.08 -0.54 -11.10
C GLY A 116 -23.06 -0.78 -12.27
N PRO A 117 -22.69 -1.60 -13.28
CA PRO A 117 -23.55 -1.85 -14.44
C PRO A 117 -24.83 -2.62 -14.07
N ALA A 118 -24.89 -3.23 -12.89
CA ALA A 118 -26.02 -4.04 -12.47
C ALA A 118 -27.33 -3.24 -12.35
N VAL A 119 -27.29 -1.91 -12.28
CA VAL A 119 -28.50 -1.05 -12.21
C VAL A 119 -28.76 -0.25 -13.48
N THR A 120 -27.95 -0.44 -14.52
CA THR A 120 -28.05 0.28 -15.79
C THR A 120 -28.15 -0.65 -17.00
N ASP A 121 -27.61 -1.87 -16.95
CA ASP A 121 -27.69 -2.84 -18.03
C ASP A 121 -29.02 -3.62 -17.96
N PRO A 122 -29.93 -3.47 -18.95
CA PRO A 122 -31.23 -4.14 -18.96
C PRO A 122 -31.16 -5.64 -19.29
N GLU A 123 -30.07 -6.13 -19.88
CA GLU A 123 -30.03 -7.51 -20.37
C GLU A 123 -29.26 -8.45 -19.44
N LEU A 124 -28.75 -7.94 -18.30
CA LEU A 124 -28.36 -8.77 -17.17
C LEU A 124 -29.58 -9.55 -16.67
N ARG A 125 -29.40 -10.86 -16.46
CA ARG A 125 -30.47 -11.78 -16.02
C ARG A 125 -30.32 -12.23 -14.57
N CYS A 126 -29.10 -12.28 -14.08
CA CYS A 126 -28.78 -12.75 -12.74
C CYS A 126 -27.62 -11.98 -12.14
N ILE A 127 -27.50 -12.03 -10.81
CA ILE A 127 -26.36 -11.55 -10.04
C ILE A 127 -25.90 -12.65 -9.09
N VAL A 128 -24.59 -12.86 -9.01
CA VAL A 128 -23.99 -13.83 -8.10
C VAL A 128 -23.54 -13.12 -6.83
N VAL A 129 -23.98 -13.63 -5.68
CA VAL A 129 -23.67 -13.08 -4.35
C VAL A 129 -23.17 -14.20 -3.43
N SER A 130 -22.32 -13.86 -2.48
CA SER A 130 -22.08 -14.71 -1.32
C SER A 130 -23.20 -14.58 -0.30
N GLU A 131 -23.31 -15.55 0.62
CA GLU A 131 -24.23 -15.52 1.77
C GLU A 131 -24.15 -14.17 2.51
N GLU A 132 -22.93 -13.67 2.76
CA GLU A 132 -22.68 -12.39 3.44
C GLU A 132 -23.18 -11.17 2.63
N THR A 133 -23.16 -11.26 1.31
CA THR A 133 -23.51 -10.16 0.40
C THR A 133 -24.92 -10.26 -0.18
N ARG A 134 -25.73 -11.22 0.27
CA ARG A 134 -27.11 -11.45 -0.20
C ARG A 134 -27.98 -10.20 -0.13
N LYS A 135 -27.96 -9.50 1.01
CA LYS A 135 -28.63 -8.20 1.20
C LYS A 135 -28.18 -7.14 0.18
N GLY A 136 -26.93 -7.21 -0.25
CA GLY A 136 -26.39 -6.34 -1.27
C GLY A 136 -26.98 -6.62 -2.65
N GLY A 137 -27.26 -7.89 -2.98
CA GLY A 137 -27.98 -8.27 -4.20
C GLY A 137 -29.45 -7.85 -4.16
N GLU A 138 -30.11 -7.98 -3.02
CA GLU A 138 -31.46 -7.46 -2.80
C GLU A 138 -31.52 -5.93 -2.99
N ALA A 139 -30.52 -5.20 -2.50
CA ALA A 139 -30.40 -3.76 -2.71
C ALA A 139 -30.22 -3.39 -4.19
N VAL A 140 -29.45 -4.18 -4.96
CA VAL A 140 -29.34 -4.02 -6.43
C VAL A 140 -30.71 -4.18 -7.08
N ASN A 141 -31.47 -5.23 -6.73
CA ASN A 141 -32.81 -5.45 -7.28
C ASN A 141 -33.79 -4.33 -6.94
N LYS A 142 -33.76 -3.82 -5.71
CA LYS A 142 -34.54 -2.63 -5.34
C LYS A 142 -34.20 -1.45 -6.24
N LYS A 143 -32.91 -1.16 -6.44
CA LYS A 143 -32.45 -0.07 -7.30
C LYS A 143 -32.80 -0.27 -8.78
N ARG A 144 -32.75 -1.52 -9.27
CA ARG A 144 -33.19 -1.86 -10.63
C ARG A 144 -34.66 -1.57 -10.85
N LEU A 145 -35.52 -1.95 -9.91
CA LEU A 145 -36.96 -1.68 -9.98
C LEU A 145 -37.24 -0.17 -9.97
N GLU A 146 -36.54 0.60 -9.13
CA GLU A 146 -36.60 2.07 -9.13
C GLU A 146 -36.19 2.67 -10.49
N ASN A 147 -35.26 2.04 -11.19
CA ASN A 147 -34.78 2.45 -12.52
C ASN A 147 -35.62 1.88 -13.69
N GLY A 148 -36.74 1.17 -13.40
CA GLY A 148 -37.58 0.55 -14.43
C GLY A 148 -37.00 -0.70 -15.09
N LEU A 149 -36.01 -1.34 -14.46
CA LEU A 149 -35.38 -2.57 -14.93
C LEU A 149 -35.97 -3.80 -14.23
N ALA A 150 -35.99 -4.94 -14.93
CA ALA A 150 -36.39 -6.22 -14.36
C ALA A 150 -35.42 -6.66 -13.24
N ALA A 151 -35.95 -7.28 -12.18
CA ALA A 151 -35.13 -7.85 -11.12
C ALA A 151 -34.24 -8.98 -11.65
N LEU A 152 -33.02 -9.06 -11.13
CA LEU A 152 -32.05 -10.13 -11.40
C LEU A 152 -32.36 -11.34 -10.54
N GLU A 153 -32.20 -12.54 -11.11
CA GLU A 153 -32.13 -13.77 -10.35
C GLU A 153 -30.89 -13.75 -9.42
N LEU A 154 -31.10 -14.04 -8.13
CA LEU A 154 -30.04 -14.03 -7.12
C LEU A 154 -29.47 -15.43 -6.96
N PHE A 155 -28.23 -15.64 -7.40
CA PHE A 155 -27.50 -16.88 -7.15
C PHE A 155 -26.56 -16.73 -5.98
N GLU A 156 -26.83 -17.47 -4.91
CA GLU A 156 -26.05 -17.47 -3.69
C GLU A 156 -24.96 -18.55 -3.75
N ILE A 157 -23.71 -18.16 -3.43
CA ILE A 157 -22.55 -19.05 -3.39
C ILE A 157 -21.91 -19.07 -2.00
N GLN A 158 -21.34 -20.22 -1.65
CA GLN A 158 -20.59 -20.39 -0.42
C GLN A 158 -19.17 -19.81 -0.55
N LEU A 159 -18.67 -19.24 0.54
CA LEU A 159 -17.30 -18.75 0.62
C LEU A 159 -16.36 -19.87 1.08
N ILE A 160 -15.17 -19.86 0.51
CA ILE A 160 -14.13 -20.83 0.84
C ILE A 160 -13.46 -20.39 2.14
N LYS A 161 -13.34 -21.33 3.09
CA LYS A 161 -12.56 -21.14 4.31
C LYS A 161 -11.08 -21.05 3.98
N ASP A 162 -10.38 -20.12 4.61
CA ASP A 162 -8.94 -20.02 4.54
C ASP A 162 -8.32 -21.00 5.55
N PRO A 163 -7.61 -22.05 5.11
CA PRO A 163 -6.99 -23.01 6.02
C PRO A 163 -5.83 -22.39 6.83
N GLU A 164 -5.30 -21.24 6.41
CA GLU A 164 -4.15 -20.56 7.02
C GLU A 164 -4.56 -19.28 7.78
N HIS A 165 -5.84 -19.11 8.11
CA HIS A 165 -6.28 -17.92 8.85
C HIS A 165 -5.63 -17.83 10.24
N GLY A 166 -5.10 -16.65 10.55
CA GLY A 166 -4.63 -16.34 11.90
C GLY A 166 -5.79 -16.15 12.89
N GLN A 167 -5.49 -16.17 14.19
CA GLN A 167 -6.49 -15.98 15.26
C GLN A 167 -7.29 -14.67 15.15
N ASN A 168 -6.70 -13.63 14.54
CA ASN A 168 -7.32 -12.30 14.38
C ASN A 168 -7.74 -12.02 12.92
N GLU A 169 -7.79 -13.04 12.06
CA GLU A 169 -8.16 -12.90 10.65
C GLU A 169 -9.57 -13.47 10.38
N GLU A 170 -10.16 -13.09 9.26
CA GLU A 170 -11.43 -13.67 8.80
C GLU A 170 -11.26 -15.18 8.50
N GLU A 171 -12.23 -16.02 8.87
CA GLU A 171 -12.19 -17.47 8.57
C GLU A 171 -12.19 -17.78 7.07
N LYS A 172 -12.78 -16.89 6.27
CA LYS A 172 -12.84 -17.01 4.81
C LYS A 172 -11.62 -16.39 4.16
N ILE A 173 -11.34 -16.81 2.92
CA ILE A 173 -10.33 -16.11 2.15
C ILE A 173 -10.85 -14.71 1.81
N SER A 174 -10.12 -13.68 2.22
CA SER A 174 -10.53 -12.29 2.04
C SER A 174 -9.38 -11.39 1.63
N SER A 175 -9.70 -10.39 0.79
CA SER A 175 -8.73 -9.39 0.37
C SER A 175 -8.14 -8.63 1.57
N SER A 176 -8.90 -8.47 2.65
CA SER A 176 -8.47 -7.77 3.86
C SER A 176 -7.39 -8.56 4.59
N SER A 177 -7.61 -9.85 4.84
CA SER A 177 -6.60 -10.73 5.47
C SER A 177 -5.34 -10.80 4.62
N LEU A 178 -5.46 -10.94 3.29
CA LEU A 178 -4.30 -10.97 2.39
C LEU A 178 -3.48 -9.67 2.45
N ARG A 179 -4.11 -8.49 2.53
CA ARG A 179 -3.38 -7.23 2.72
C ARG A 179 -2.69 -7.15 4.08
N GLN A 180 -3.28 -7.69 5.14
CA GLN A 180 -2.64 -7.76 6.45
C GLN A 180 -1.41 -8.68 6.42
N ARG A 181 -1.49 -9.83 5.73
CA ARG A 181 -0.37 -10.76 5.56
C ARG A 181 0.80 -10.19 4.76
N LEU A 182 0.58 -9.17 3.93
CA LEU A 182 1.66 -8.42 3.26
C LEU A 182 2.45 -7.52 4.21
N LEU A 183 1.92 -7.19 5.40
CA LEU A 183 2.67 -6.39 6.36
C LEU A 183 3.88 -7.16 6.87
N GLY A 184 4.99 -6.43 6.97
CA GLY A 184 6.30 -6.98 7.32
C GLY A 184 6.94 -7.87 6.25
N THR A 185 6.34 -8.06 5.07
CA THR A 185 7.01 -8.75 3.95
C THR A 185 7.72 -7.75 3.05
N LEU A 186 8.63 -8.27 2.22
CA LEU A 186 9.28 -7.50 1.17
C LEU A 186 8.31 -7.34 -0.02
N LEU A 187 7.80 -6.12 -0.23
CA LEU A 187 6.86 -5.81 -1.29
C LEU A 187 7.53 -5.60 -2.66
N ARG A 188 8.80 -5.22 -2.65
CA ARG A 188 9.62 -4.99 -3.84
C ARG A 188 11.09 -5.20 -3.49
N PRO A 189 11.96 -5.49 -4.47
CA PRO A 189 13.38 -5.66 -4.21
C PRO A 189 14.02 -4.48 -3.45
N PRO A 190 15.07 -4.73 -2.64
CA PRO A 190 15.89 -3.67 -2.07
C PRO A 190 16.41 -2.72 -3.14
N ARG A 191 16.69 -1.48 -2.75
CA ARG A 191 17.22 -0.48 -3.70
C ARG A 191 18.62 -0.89 -4.13
N GLU A 192 18.91 -0.74 -5.42
CA GLU A 192 20.30 -0.80 -5.89
C GLU A 192 21.04 0.41 -5.35
N ALA A 193 21.95 0.17 -4.41
CA ALA A 193 22.72 1.21 -3.74
C ALA A 193 24.23 0.89 -3.85
N PRO A 194 24.83 1.00 -5.04
CA PRO A 194 26.22 0.57 -5.28
C PRO A 194 27.24 1.37 -4.46
N THR A 195 26.85 2.54 -3.97
CA THR A 195 27.69 3.42 -3.15
C THR A 195 27.59 3.12 -1.64
N LEU A 196 26.64 2.29 -1.21
CA LEU A 196 26.50 1.91 0.20
C LEU A 196 27.34 0.67 0.50
N PRO A 197 28.04 0.65 1.64
CA PRO A 197 28.72 -0.55 2.08
C PRO A 197 27.70 -1.63 2.40
N SER A 198 28.06 -2.90 2.21
CA SER A 198 27.18 -4.04 2.50
C SER A 198 26.88 -4.20 4.00
N ARG A 199 27.69 -3.58 4.87
CA ARG A 199 27.50 -3.51 6.33
C ARG A 199 27.89 -2.12 6.86
N PRO A 200 27.17 -1.61 7.87
CA PRO A 200 25.89 -2.10 8.40
C PRO A 200 24.77 -1.99 7.36
N TYR A 201 23.82 -2.92 7.38
CA TYR A 201 22.62 -2.80 6.55
C TYR A 201 21.73 -1.69 7.12
N VAL A 202 21.65 -0.57 6.42
CA VAL A 202 20.83 0.59 6.80
C VAL A 202 19.39 0.47 6.30
N ILE A 203 18.44 0.50 7.23
CA ILE A 203 17.00 0.62 7.00
C ILE A 203 16.59 2.08 7.23
N GLY A 204 15.88 2.68 6.30
CA GLY A 204 15.22 3.96 6.50
C GLY A 204 13.80 3.76 7.02
N LEU A 205 13.55 4.08 8.29
CA LEU A 205 12.23 4.01 8.89
C LEU A 205 11.53 5.37 8.78
N THR A 206 10.37 5.38 8.13
CA THR A 206 9.55 6.58 7.94
C THR A 206 8.06 6.32 8.21
N GLY A 207 7.25 7.37 8.19
CA GLY A 207 5.81 7.28 8.47
C GLY A 207 5.20 8.64 8.75
N GLY A 208 3.91 8.79 8.45
CA GLY A 208 3.17 10.02 8.71
C GLY A 208 3.02 10.31 10.21
N THR A 209 2.68 11.55 10.57
CA THR A 209 2.37 11.87 11.98
C THR A 209 1.22 10.99 12.49
N GLY A 210 1.36 10.49 13.73
CA GLY A 210 0.39 9.56 14.34
C GLY A 210 0.60 8.08 13.97
N SER A 211 1.43 7.75 12.98
CA SER A 211 1.63 6.37 12.49
C SER A 211 2.27 5.38 13.46
N GLY A 212 2.75 5.81 14.63
CA GLY A 212 3.41 4.94 15.60
C GLY A 212 4.84 4.53 15.25
N LYS A 213 5.48 5.25 14.30
CA LYS A 213 6.90 5.05 13.90
C LYS A 213 7.87 4.83 15.05
N THR A 214 7.80 5.67 16.10
CA THR A 214 8.66 5.55 17.29
C THR A 214 8.49 4.22 18.04
N SER A 215 7.28 3.65 18.05
CA SER A 215 7.03 2.34 18.64
C SER A 215 7.75 1.24 17.85
N ILE A 216 7.69 1.30 16.52
CA ILE A 216 8.41 0.38 15.62
C ILE A 216 9.92 0.53 15.79
N ALA A 217 10.44 1.76 15.84
CA ALA A 217 11.86 2.03 16.05
C ALA A 217 12.36 1.38 17.36
N ARG A 218 11.59 1.52 18.45
CA ARG A 218 11.91 0.89 19.74
C ARG A 218 11.94 -0.63 19.66
N LEU A 219 10.97 -1.26 18.98
CA LEU A 219 10.95 -2.70 18.78
C LEU A 219 12.17 -3.18 17.98
N LEU A 220 12.53 -2.48 16.91
CA LEU A 220 13.74 -2.79 16.12
C LEU A 220 15.03 -2.66 16.96
N GLY A 221 15.10 -1.64 17.83
CA GLY A 221 16.22 -1.50 18.76
C GLY A 221 16.32 -2.67 19.76
N GLN A 222 15.18 -3.18 20.24
CA GLN A 222 15.13 -4.36 21.11
C GLN A 222 15.61 -5.64 20.40
N LEU A 223 15.40 -5.72 19.07
CA LEU A 223 15.91 -6.81 18.22
C LEU A 223 17.40 -6.66 17.85
N GLY A 224 18.05 -5.59 18.29
CA GLY A 224 19.50 -5.39 18.15
C GLY A 224 19.92 -4.38 17.08
N ALA A 225 18.98 -3.67 16.44
CA ALA A 225 19.32 -2.61 15.49
C ALA A 225 19.95 -1.39 16.18
N PHE A 226 20.96 -0.79 15.55
CA PHE A 226 21.49 0.50 15.98
C PHE A 226 20.56 1.63 15.49
N LEU A 227 19.94 2.36 16.42
CA LEU A 227 18.96 3.40 16.09
C LEU A 227 19.63 4.76 15.89
N ILE A 228 19.36 5.39 14.75
CA ILE A 228 19.80 6.74 14.42
C ILE A 228 18.55 7.62 14.31
N ASP A 229 18.38 8.53 15.26
CA ASP A 229 17.21 9.42 15.35
C ASP A 229 17.50 10.73 14.60
N ALA A 230 16.99 10.85 13.38
CA ALA A 230 17.26 12.02 12.54
C ALA A 230 16.61 13.30 13.09
N ASP A 231 15.50 13.18 13.82
CA ASP A 231 14.81 14.32 14.43
C ASP A 231 15.67 14.91 15.57
N LYS A 232 16.30 14.05 16.39
CA LYS A 232 17.29 14.48 17.39
C LYS A 232 18.52 15.11 16.77
N LEU A 233 19.07 14.53 15.70
CA LEU A 233 20.20 15.12 14.98
C LEU A 233 19.84 16.48 14.39
N GLY A 234 18.64 16.60 13.81
CA GLY A 234 18.12 17.87 13.30
C GLY A 234 18.04 18.96 14.35
N HIS A 235 17.63 18.60 15.58
CA HIS A 235 17.65 19.54 16.70
C HIS A 235 19.06 20.01 17.04
N ALA A 236 20.05 19.12 17.06
CA ALA A 236 21.42 19.45 17.41
C ALA A 236 22.12 20.35 16.36
N VAL A 237 21.74 20.21 15.09
CA VAL A 237 22.36 20.91 13.95
C VAL A 237 22.30 22.44 14.06
N TYR A 238 21.25 22.97 14.68
CA TYR A 238 21.05 24.43 14.85
C TYR A 238 20.98 24.85 16.33
N LEU A 239 21.50 24.05 17.26
CA LEU A 239 21.81 24.56 18.59
C LEU A 239 22.99 25.55 18.51
N PRO A 240 23.16 26.47 19.48
CA PRO A 240 24.36 27.31 19.55
C PRO A 240 25.65 26.48 19.42
N GLY A 241 26.54 26.88 18.51
CA GLY A 241 27.75 26.12 18.15
C GLY A 241 27.55 24.97 17.15
N GLY A 242 26.31 24.68 16.77
CA GLY A 242 25.95 23.68 15.76
C GLY A 242 26.26 24.13 14.33
N PRO A 243 26.47 23.18 13.40
CA PRO A 243 26.98 23.46 12.05
C PRO A 243 26.05 24.31 11.18
N ALA A 244 24.76 24.42 11.50
CA ALA A 244 23.80 25.25 10.77
C ALA A 244 23.36 26.50 11.53
N TYR A 245 23.71 26.66 12.80
CA TYR A 245 23.17 27.72 13.67
C TYR A 245 23.31 29.11 13.05
N GLU A 246 24.54 29.52 12.73
CA GLU A 246 24.82 30.85 12.15
C GLU A 246 24.10 31.07 10.82
N ARG A 247 24.03 30.04 9.96
CA ARG A 247 23.34 30.12 8.67
C ARG A 247 21.82 30.27 8.83
N VAL A 248 21.24 29.60 9.82
CA VAL A 248 19.81 29.72 10.14
C VAL A 248 19.53 31.12 10.70
N VAL A 249 20.35 31.63 11.63
CA VAL A 249 20.19 32.99 12.18
C VAL A 249 20.33 34.04 11.09
N ALA A 250 21.34 33.93 10.21
CA ALA A 250 21.54 34.84 9.10
C ALA A 250 20.35 34.83 8.12
N ALA A 251 19.78 33.65 7.83
CA ALA A 251 18.68 33.52 6.87
C ALA A 251 17.32 33.96 7.43
N PHE A 252 17.10 33.85 8.74
CA PHE A 252 15.80 34.07 9.37
C PHE A 252 15.75 35.26 10.33
N GLY A 253 16.89 35.91 10.58
CA GLY A 253 17.05 37.07 11.43
C GLY A 253 17.19 36.71 12.92
N ALA A 254 17.82 37.60 13.68
CA ALA A 254 18.10 37.41 15.11
C ALA A 254 16.83 37.34 15.98
N GLU A 255 15.69 37.80 15.47
CA GLU A 255 14.39 37.72 16.14
C GLU A 255 13.86 36.29 16.33
N ILE A 256 14.52 35.29 15.74
CA ILE A 256 14.22 33.88 16.04
C ILE A 256 14.93 33.39 17.31
N LEU A 257 15.79 34.20 17.92
CA LEU A 257 16.56 33.80 19.09
C LEU A 257 15.79 34.09 20.39
N ASN A 258 15.96 33.19 21.36
CA ASN A 258 15.62 33.43 22.75
C ASN A 258 16.69 34.32 23.41
N GLU A 259 16.40 34.80 24.63
CA GLU A 259 17.34 35.61 25.42
C GLU A 259 18.67 34.89 25.73
N ASP A 260 18.65 33.55 25.82
CA ASP A 260 19.82 32.71 26.04
C ASP A 260 20.63 32.40 24.76
N GLY A 261 20.22 32.97 23.61
CA GLY A 261 20.84 32.74 22.31
C GLY A 261 20.43 31.42 21.64
N THR A 262 19.51 30.63 22.21
CA THR A 262 18.98 29.44 21.53
C THR A 262 17.90 29.81 20.51
N ILE A 263 17.69 29.00 19.47
CA ILE A 263 16.62 29.24 18.50
C ILE A 263 15.24 28.95 19.10
N ASN A 264 14.37 29.94 19.11
CA ASN A 264 12.96 29.83 19.41
C ASN A 264 12.21 29.11 18.29
N ARG A 265 11.98 27.80 18.48
CA ARG A 265 11.30 26.95 17.50
C ARG A 265 9.86 27.35 17.20
N LYS A 266 9.17 27.99 18.15
CA LYS A 266 7.80 28.47 17.94
C LYS A 266 7.80 29.64 16.97
N VAL A 267 8.74 30.58 17.15
CA VAL A 267 8.92 31.74 16.25
C VAL A 267 9.43 31.29 14.88
N LEU A 268 10.46 30.43 14.84
CA LEU A 268 10.95 29.87 13.58
C LEU A 268 9.86 29.08 12.86
N GLY A 269 9.11 28.25 13.59
CA GLY A 269 7.96 27.50 13.11
C GLY A 269 6.93 28.41 12.45
N ALA A 270 6.49 29.47 13.13
CA ALA A 270 5.55 30.44 12.57
C ALA A 270 6.04 31.10 11.27
N LYS A 271 7.36 31.27 11.09
CA LYS A 271 7.96 31.82 9.87
C LYS A 271 8.02 30.82 8.71
N VAL A 272 8.19 29.54 9.00
CA VAL A 272 8.35 28.49 7.96
C VAL A 272 7.06 27.76 7.63
N PHE A 273 6.13 27.63 8.58
CA PHE A 273 4.84 26.98 8.33
C PHE A 273 3.98 27.83 7.37
N GLY A 274 3.47 27.19 6.31
CA GLY A 274 2.59 27.82 5.33
C GLY A 274 3.26 28.73 4.29
N ASN A 275 4.59 28.83 4.28
CA ASN A 275 5.34 29.77 3.43
C ASN A 275 6.46 29.10 2.60
N GLN A 276 6.89 29.75 1.51
CA GLN A 276 8.06 29.35 0.69
C GLN A 276 9.38 29.26 1.48
N ARG A 277 9.45 29.87 2.67
CA ARG A 277 10.66 29.90 3.51
C ARG A 277 11.00 28.56 4.17
N LEU A 278 10.08 27.59 4.19
CA LEU A 278 10.39 26.23 4.65
C LEU A 278 11.55 25.64 3.86
N LYS A 279 11.55 25.85 2.53
CA LYS A 279 12.61 25.38 1.65
C LYS A 279 13.98 25.96 2.04
N SER A 280 14.04 27.25 2.34
CA SER A 280 15.29 27.90 2.78
C SER A 280 15.83 27.28 4.08
N LEU A 281 14.96 26.92 5.02
CA LEU A 281 15.39 26.24 6.24
C LEU A 281 15.91 24.84 5.94
N THR A 282 15.16 24.06 5.14
CA THR A 282 15.52 22.68 4.82
C THR A 282 16.79 22.60 3.98
N ASP A 283 17.02 23.53 3.05
CA ASP A 283 18.22 23.61 2.22
C ASP A 283 19.49 23.86 3.07
N ILE A 284 19.35 24.52 4.23
CA ILE A 284 20.45 24.74 5.17
C ILE A 284 20.64 23.53 6.09
N VAL A 285 19.56 22.97 6.61
CA VAL A 285 19.58 22.00 7.72
C VAL A 285 19.74 20.56 7.23
N TRP A 286 19.05 20.15 6.16
CA TRP A 286 19.07 18.76 5.70
C TRP A 286 20.45 18.25 5.27
N PRO A 287 21.30 19.03 4.57
CA PRO A 287 22.66 18.58 4.26
C PRO A 287 23.50 18.29 5.51
N GLU A 288 23.34 19.10 6.57
CA GLU A 288 24.06 18.88 7.83
C GLU A 288 23.52 17.68 8.60
N ILE A 289 22.21 17.45 8.60
CA ILE A 289 21.63 16.21 9.18
C ILE A 289 22.17 14.99 8.43
N ALA A 290 22.15 14.99 7.10
CA ALA A 290 22.67 13.89 6.30
C ALA A 290 24.16 13.63 6.59
N ARG A 291 24.95 14.68 6.80
CA ARG A 291 26.36 14.55 7.21
C ARG A 291 26.51 13.86 8.57
N LEU A 292 25.69 14.24 9.56
CA LEU A 292 25.70 13.60 10.88
C LEU A 292 25.19 12.15 10.83
N VAL A 293 24.12 11.87 10.08
CA VAL A 293 23.61 10.51 9.86
C VAL A 293 24.69 9.61 9.27
N ARG A 294 25.41 10.06 8.23
CA ARG A 294 26.54 9.29 7.66
C ARG A 294 27.66 9.06 8.68
N LYS A 295 27.87 9.99 9.61
CA LYS A 295 28.84 9.83 10.70
C LYS A 295 28.39 8.74 11.67
N GLU A 296 27.14 8.78 12.13
CA GLU A 296 26.53 7.76 13.00
C GLU A 296 26.56 6.35 12.37
N ILE A 297 26.28 6.25 11.06
CA ILE A 297 26.38 4.98 10.32
C ILE A 297 27.82 4.43 10.37
N ARG A 298 28.83 5.27 10.14
CA ARG A 298 30.25 4.85 10.24
C ARG A 298 30.65 4.46 11.66
N GLU A 299 30.12 5.14 12.67
CA GLU A 299 30.38 4.80 14.07
C GLU A 299 29.74 3.47 14.45
N ALA A 300 28.52 3.19 13.96
CA ALA A 300 27.87 1.90 14.12
C ALA A 300 28.66 0.78 13.43
N ASP A 301 29.18 1.02 12.23
CA ASP A 301 30.07 0.09 11.53
C ASP A 301 31.33 -0.22 12.34
N ALA A 302 32.00 0.81 12.86
CA ALA A 302 33.18 0.65 13.71
C ALA A 302 32.90 -0.12 15.02
N GLN A 303 31.65 -0.09 15.50
CA GLN A 303 31.18 -0.87 16.65
C GLN A 303 30.74 -2.31 16.26
N GLY A 304 30.89 -2.71 15.00
CA GLY A 304 30.50 -4.02 14.50
C GLY A 304 28.98 -4.25 14.44
N LYS A 305 28.18 -3.18 14.31
CA LYS A 305 26.73 -3.30 14.19
C LYS A 305 26.37 -3.88 12.83
N ALA A 306 25.48 -4.86 12.81
CA ALA A 306 25.04 -5.50 11.56
C ALA A 306 23.95 -4.69 10.84
N VAL A 307 23.07 -4.03 11.60
CA VAL A 307 21.91 -3.31 11.08
C VAL A 307 21.79 -1.94 11.75
N CYS A 308 21.54 -0.91 10.94
CA CYS A 308 21.20 0.43 11.40
C CYS A 308 19.78 0.78 10.97
N VAL A 309 19.06 1.51 11.82
CA VAL A 309 17.75 2.07 11.49
C VAL A 309 17.84 3.58 11.55
N LEU A 310 17.78 4.23 10.40
CA LEU A 310 17.62 5.67 10.27
C LEU A 310 16.14 6.01 10.47
N ASP A 311 15.80 6.47 11.67
CA ASP A 311 14.45 6.92 11.99
C ASP A 311 14.25 8.39 11.56
N ALA A 312 13.52 8.62 10.47
CA ALA A 312 13.33 9.94 9.89
C ALA A 312 11.90 10.15 9.36
N ALA A 313 11.18 11.11 9.95
CA ALA A 313 9.83 11.47 9.50
C ALA A 313 9.80 12.04 8.08
N VAL A 314 10.88 12.72 7.66
CA VAL A 314 11.05 13.37 6.35
C VAL A 314 11.97 12.58 5.41
N LEU A 315 12.17 11.29 5.65
CA LEU A 315 13.13 10.46 4.90
C LEU A 315 12.98 10.61 3.38
N LEU A 316 11.74 10.49 2.88
CA LEU A 316 11.43 10.50 1.45
C LEU A 316 11.39 11.94 0.92
N GLU A 317 10.82 12.86 1.69
CA GLU A 317 10.76 14.28 1.37
C GLU A 317 12.16 14.90 1.22
N ALA A 318 13.12 14.43 2.01
CA ALA A 318 14.51 14.92 2.03
C ALA A 318 15.45 14.17 1.06
N GLY A 319 14.95 13.18 0.29
CA GLY A 319 15.78 12.42 -0.63
C GLY A 319 16.74 11.44 0.07
N TRP A 320 16.56 11.17 1.37
CA TRP A 320 17.48 10.36 2.16
C TRP A 320 17.38 8.85 1.91
N GLN A 321 16.44 8.43 1.06
CA GLN A 321 16.37 7.05 0.55
C GLN A 321 17.65 6.59 -0.18
N GLU A 322 18.54 7.51 -0.58
CA GLU A 322 19.85 7.18 -1.15
C GLU A 322 20.87 6.71 -0.10
N MET A 323 20.61 6.97 1.18
CA MET A 323 21.48 6.58 2.29
C MET A 323 21.10 5.23 2.92
N VAL A 324 20.09 4.54 2.38
CA VAL A 324 19.51 3.32 2.96
C VAL A 324 19.31 2.24 1.90
N HIS A 325 19.38 0.97 2.31
CA HIS A 325 19.16 -0.19 1.43
C HIS A 325 17.66 -0.48 1.23
N GLU A 326 16.87 -0.29 2.30
CA GLU A 326 15.43 -0.49 2.29
C GLU A 326 14.73 0.67 2.99
N VAL A 327 13.59 1.10 2.45
CA VAL A 327 12.67 2.01 3.12
C VAL A 327 11.55 1.19 3.75
N TRP A 328 11.38 1.35 5.06
CA TRP A 328 10.32 0.76 5.85
C TRP A 328 9.36 1.87 6.27
N THR A 329 8.06 1.72 5.97
CA THR A 329 7.05 2.75 6.28
C THR A 329 6.02 2.25 7.28
N ALA A 330 5.81 3.04 8.33
CA ALA A 330 4.68 2.92 9.24
C ALA A 330 3.44 3.63 8.67
N VAL A 331 2.32 2.92 8.56
CA VAL A 331 1.04 3.46 8.09
C VAL A 331 -0.10 3.17 9.07
N ILE A 332 -1.11 4.04 9.03
CA ILE A 332 -2.43 3.86 9.65
C ILE A 332 -3.46 4.62 8.79
N PRO A 333 -4.76 4.30 8.87
CA PRO A 333 -5.81 5.09 8.22
C PRO A 333 -5.74 6.57 8.63
N GLU A 334 -6.10 7.47 7.71
CA GLU A 334 -6.04 8.92 7.93
C GLU A 334 -6.88 9.36 9.14
N GLU A 335 -8.08 8.79 9.29
CA GLU A 335 -8.98 9.09 10.42
C GLU A 335 -8.35 8.71 11.77
N GLU A 336 -7.64 7.58 11.83
CA GLU A 336 -6.92 7.18 13.04
C GLU A 336 -5.70 8.08 13.29
N ALA A 337 -5.01 8.52 12.23
CA ALA A 337 -3.92 9.49 12.37
C ALA A 337 -4.41 10.82 12.93
N VAL A 338 -5.54 11.34 12.41
CA VAL A 338 -6.18 12.56 12.89
C VAL A 338 -6.52 12.44 14.37
N LYS A 339 -7.19 11.35 14.76
CA LYS A 339 -7.54 11.07 16.16
C LYS A 339 -6.30 11.08 17.07
N ARG A 340 -5.25 10.34 16.69
CA ARG A 340 -3.99 10.29 17.48
C ARG A 340 -3.29 11.64 17.59
N ILE A 341 -3.35 12.47 16.56
CA ILE A 341 -2.77 13.82 16.58
C ILE A 341 -3.56 14.71 17.54
N MET A 342 -4.90 14.66 17.50
CA MET A 342 -5.77 15.41 18.41
C MET A 342 -5.49 15.01 19.86
N ASP A 343 -5.50 13.71 20.15
CA ASP A 343 -5.32 13.18 21.51
C ASP A 343 -3.93 13.51 22.08
N ARG A 344 -2.87 13.41 21.26
CA ARG A 344 -1.49 13.64 21.70
C ARG A 344 -1.11 15.12 21.78
N ASP A 345 -1.53 15.91 20.78
CA ASP A 345 -1.06 17.29 20.60
C ASP A 345 -2.10 18.34 21.05
N GLY A 346 -3.31 17.92 21.44
CA GLY A 346 -4.39 18.83 21.87
C GLY A 346 -4.90 19.75 20.76
N LEU A 347 -4.81 19.31 19.50
CA LEU A 347 -5.19 20.11 18.32
C LEU A 347 -6.66 19.91 17.94
N SER A 348 -7.25 20.91 17.25
CA SER A 348 -8.55 20.72 16.59
C SER A 348 -8.45 19.73 15.44
N GLU A 349 -9.58 19.16 15.03
CA GLU A 349 -9.63 18.23 13.90
C GLU A 349 -9.12 18.88 12.61
N GLU A 350 -9.49 20.14 12.35
CA GLU A 350 -9.05 20.89 11.17
C GLU A 350 -7.52 21.09 11.18
N ALA A 351 -6.95 21.42 12.34
CA ALA A 351 -5.51 21.59 12.50
C ALA A 351 -4.77 20.25 12.33
N ALA A 352 -5.31 19.15 12.89
CA ALA A 352 -4.77 17.81 12.72
C ALA A 352 -4.79 17.35 11.25
N ARG A 353 -5.93 17.53 10.55
CA ARG A 353 -6.06 17.24 9.12
C ARG A 353 -5.14 18.11 8.26
N SER A 354 -5.03 19.41 8.58
CA SER A 354 -4.11 20.32 7.89
C SER A 354 -2.66 19.83 8.00
N ARG A 355 -2.24 19.43 9.20
CA ARG A 355 -0.92 18.87 9.45
C ARG A 355 -0.70 17.58 8.67
N LEU A 356 -1.68 16.67 8.65
CA LEU A 356 -1.58 15.43 7.89
C LEU A 356 -1.42 15.68 6.38
N ARG A 357 -2.22 16.61 5.82
CA ARG A 357 -2.17 16.98 4.39
C ARG A 357 -0.89 17.70 3.98
N SER A 358 -0.15 18.28 4.92
CA SER A 358 1.14 18.93 4.63
C SER A 358 2.29 17.95 4.36
N GLN A 359 2.09 16.65 4.66
CA GLN A 359 3.09 15.61 4.45
C GLN A 359 2.74 14.78 3.20
N MET A 360 3.68 13.93 2.75
CA MET A 360 3.34 12.91 1.76
C MET A 360 2.16 12.05 2.24
N SER A 361 1.36 11.53 1.33
CA SER A 361 0.27 10.58 1.63
C SER A 361 0.81 9.17 1.91
N ASN A 362 0.02 8.32 2.57
CA ASN A 362 0.37 6.90 2.74
C ASN A 362 0.63 6.21 1.40
N SER A 363 -0.19 6.49 0.38
CA SER A 363 -0.02 5.94 -0.96
C SER A 363 1.36 6.25 -1.55
N GLN A 364 1.81 7.50 -1.45
CA GLN A 364 3.13 7.92 -1.96
C GLN A 364 4.28 7.28 -1.17
N ARG A 365 4.13 7.09 0.14
CA ARG A 365 5.16 6.41 0.95
C ARG A 365 5.26 4.93 0.63
N VAL A 366 4.12 4.23 0.59
CA VAL A 366 4.05 2.79 0.27
C VAL A 366 4.60 2.52 -1.13
N GLU A 367 4.34 3.40 -2.09
CA GLU A 367 4.90 3.32 -3.44
C GLU A 367 6.44 3.43 -3.49
N GLN A 368 7.07 3.95 -2.44
CA GLN A 368 8.53 4.10 -2.34
C GLN A 368 9.14 3.18 -1.28
N SER A 369 8.36 2.27 -0.69
CA SER A 369 8.77 1.41 0.42
C SER A 369 8.97 -0.04 0.01
N GLN A 370 10.01 -0.66 0.58
CA GLN A 370 10.29 -2.08 0.49
C GLN A 370 9.44 -2.88 1.47
N VAL A 371 9.22 -2.34 2.67
CA VAL A 371 8.43 -2.99 3.72
C VAL A 371 7.42 -1.99 4.27
N VAL A 372 6.22 -2.47 4.57
CA VAL A 372 5.14 -1.67 5.18
C VAL A 372 4.73 -2.33 6.49
N LEU A 373 4.56 -1.50 7.52
CA LEU A 373 4.14 -1.88 8.87
C LEU A 373 2.93 -1.04 9.27
N CYS A 374 2.01 -1.62 10.05
CA CYS A 374 0.79 -0.95 10.48
C CYS A 374 0.61 -1.05 11.99
N THR A 375 0.38 0.11 12.62
CA THR A 375 0.17 0.21 14.09
C THR A 375 -1.30 0.42 14.46
N LEU A 376 -2.23 0.03 13.58
CA LEU A 376 -3.66 0.24 13.77
C LEU A 376 -4.24 -0.62 14.90
N TRP A 377 -3.79 -1.87 15.00
CA TRP A 377 -4.30 -2.87 15.96
C TRP A 377 -3.50 -2.86 17.27
N GLU A 378 -3.77 -3.85 18.11
CA GLU A 378 -3.12 -4.02 19.40
C GLU A 378 -1.58 -4.08 19.26
N PRO A 379 -0.82 -3.63 20.29
CA PRO A 379 0.64 -3.61 20.25
C PRO A 379 1.28 -4.95 19.88
N ASP A 380 0.66 -6.07 20.25
CA ASP A 380 1.15 -7.41 19.91
C ASP A 380 1.08 -7.71 18.41
N VAL A 381 0.05 -7.22 17.71
CA VAL A 381 -0.08 -7.35 16.26
C VAL A 381 1.03 -6.57 15.57
N THR A 382 1.39 -5.39 16.09
CA THR A 382 2.53 -4.61 15.58
C THR A 382 3.86 -5.34 15.84
N ARG A 383 4.04 -5.90 17.03
CA ARG A 383 5.23 -6.67 17.40
C ARG A 383 5.47 -7.81 16.43
N LYS A 384 4.46 -8.64 16.17
CA LYS A 384 4.51 -9.76 15.22
C LYS A 384 4.91 -9.32 13.81
N GLN A 385 4.41 -8.18 13.33
CA GLN A 385 4.81 -7.63 12.03
C GLN A 385 6.30 -7.23 12.02
N VAL A 386 6.79 -6.60 13.09
CA VAL A 386 8.19 -6.17 13.20
C VAL A 386 9.13 -7.37 13.30
N GLU A 387 8.79 -8.38 14.11
CA GLU A 387 9.55 -9.63 14.23
C GLU A 387 9.62 -10.36 12.89
N LYS A 388 8.48 -10.53 12.21
CA LYS A 388 8.43 -11.10 10.86
C LYS A 388 9.31 -10.35 9.87
N ALA A 389 9.24 -9.01 9.87
CA ALA A 389 10.04 -8.19 8.97
C ALA A 389 11.54 -8.32 9.25
N TRP A 390 11.90 -8.38 10.54
CA TRP A 390 13.27 -8.57 11.01
C TRP A 390 13.81 -9.93 10.61
N ASP A 391 13.07 -11.02 10.85
CA ASP A 391 13.49 -12.37 10.50
C ASP A 391 13.72 -12.53 9.00
N LEU A 392 12.79 -12.01 8.19
CA LEU A 392 12.93 -12.00 6.73
C LEU A 392 14.14 -11.16 6.29
N LEU A 393 14.43 -10.04 6.97
CA LEU A 393 15.63 -9.25 6.69
C LEU A 393 16.91 -10.05 6.99
N GLN A 394 16.99 -10.70 8.15
CA GLN A 394 18.14 -11.52 8.53
C GLN A 394 18.39 -12.63 7.51
N GLN A 395 17.33 -13.28 7.02
CA GLN A 395 17.43 -14.28 5.94
C GLN A 395 17.99 -13.67 4.65
N ARG A 396 17.53 -12.48 4.24
CA ARG A 396 18.05 -11.82 3.03
C ARG A 396 19.52 -11.42 3.17
N MET A 397 19.91 -10.91 4.34
CA MET A 397 21.29 -10.51 4.62
C MET A 397 22.25 -11.70 4.68
N SER A 398 21.80 -12.89 5.09
CA SER A 398 22.63 -14.10 5.12
C SER A 398 22.82 -14.75 3.75
N HIS A 399 21.86 -14.57 2.83
CA HIS A 399 21.91 -15.12 1.46
C HIS A 399 22.48 -14.14 0.43
N ALA A 400 22.87 -12.93 0.82
CA ALA A 400 23.54 -11.99 -0.08
C ALA A 400 24.93 -12.55 -0.44
N PRO A 401 25.26 -12.76 -1.74
CA PRO A 401 26.56 -13.26 -2.14
C PRO A 401 27.64 -12.29 -1.65
N ALA A 402 28.68 -12.81 -1.01
CA ALA A 402 29.83 -12.03 -0.60
C ALA A 402 30.41 -11.31 -1.82
N ALA A 403 30.32 -9.99 -1.85
CA ALA A 403 30.98 -9.19 -2.87
C ALA A 403 32.50 -9.43 -2.77
N GLY A 404 33.06 -10.12 -3.75
CA GLY A 404 34.51 -10.29 -3.91
C GLY A 404 35.02 -11.72 -3.76
N SER A 405 34.79 -12.56 -4.76
CA SER A 405 35.81 -13.52 -5.20
C SER A 405 36.26 -13.04 -6.58
N PRO A 406 37.52 -12.65 -6.80
CA PRO A 406 37.99 -12.37 -8.15
C PRO A 406 37.94 -13.69 -8.92
N SER A 407 37.16 -13.73 -10.00
CA SER A 407 37.22 -14.82 -10.95
C SER A 407 38.64 -14.92 -11.50
N SER A 408 39.19 -16.12 -11.39
CA SER A 408 40.53 -16.56 -11.80
C SER A 408 40.87 -16.24 -13.24
#